data_AF-A0A369XZW2-F1
#
_entry.id   AF-A0A369XZW2-F1
#
_cell.length_a   1.000
_cell.length_b   1.000
_cell.length_c   1.000
_cell.angle_alpha   90.00
_cell.angle_beta   90.00
_cell.angle_gamma   90.00
#
_symmetry.space_group_name_H-M   'P 1'
#
loop_
_entity.id
_entity.type
_entity.pdbx_description
1 polymer ?
#
loop_
_entity_poly.entity_id
_entity_poly.type
_entity_poly.pdbx_seq_one_letter_code
_entity_poly.pdbx_strand_id
1 'polypeptide(L)'
;MIYNLFKKEAAPTWQEAKLKLITSQSFDENRIGKKYDKAFPPGYKYAYDEKNHFVYEGDLTEPYIIQSDFTLYFLNDREQIEKGYRVLRIGEILEEDKIKTIPSPGMFYEWEGMEWVLNIEAKRRSLFSEIEIEKGKLLENGFLWKGEYQQRCRAEKDLPYIRETLENFDLIPNYSLKWYFSNLPEGYSFSNKEEFLELRNNGMIFTGEVFKMESELKFKINSAITSEDLTLNIKEEYKKGLVGFILPE
;
A
#
# COMPACT_ATOMS: atom_id res chain seq x y z
N MET A 1 9.79 26.90 66.24
CA MET A 1 9.54 27.97 65.24
C MET A 1 8.96 27.32 63.97
N ILE A 2 7.80 27.79 63.52
CA ILE A 2 7.10 27.30 62.33
C ILE A 2 7.79 27.87 61.08
N TYR A 3 8.18 26.99 60.15
CA TYR A 3 8.13 27.21 58.70
C TYR A 3 7.30 26.16 57.98
N ASN A 4 6.01 26.42 58.08
CA ASN A 4 4.99 26.06 57.12
C ASN A 4 5.55 26.36 55.71
N LEU A 5 5.69 25.39 54.78
CA LEU A 5 5.17 25.52 53.39
C LEU A 5 4.21 24.41 52.87
N PHE A 6 3.25 23.96 53.65
CA PHE A 6 3.03 24.27 55.03
C PHE A 6 3.81 23.24 55.95
N LYS A 7 4.93 22.64 55.45
CA LYS A 7 6.27 22.39 56.11
C LYS A 7 7.02 21.28 55.35
N LYS A 8 8.25 21.54 54.92
CA LYS A 8 9.22 20.53 54.43
C LYS A 8 9.87 19.80 55.61
N GLU A 9 9.29 18.75 56.19
CA GLU A 9 10.05 17.82 57.07
C GLU A 9 9.50 16.39 56.96
N ALA A 10 10.39 15.40 56.89
CA ALA A 10 10.04 13.98 56.91
C ALA A 10 9.63 13.55 58.33
N ALA A 11 8.63 12.68 58.45
CA ALA A 11 8.30 12.05 59.73
C ALA A 11 9.49 11.19 60.20
N PRO A 12 10.02 11.35 61.43
CA PRO A 12 11.27 10.70 61.79
C PRO A 12 11.11 9.22 62.15
N THR A 13 9.92 8.74 62.52
CA THR A 13 9.71 7.31 62.79
C THR A 13 8.23 6.88 62.67
N TRP A 14 8.04 5.59 62.41
CA TRP A 14 6.75 4.92 62.24
C TRP A 14 5.79 5.08 63.45
N GLN A 15 6.31 5.29 64.66
CA GLN A 15 5.49 5.36 65.89
C GLN A 15 4.68 6.66 66.03
N GLU A 16 5.12 7.77 65.44
CA GLU A 16 4.43 9.06 65.52
C GLU A 16 3.29 9.20 64.49
N ALA A 17 3.38 8.51 63.35
CA ALA A 17 2.31 8.45 62.35
C ALA A 17 1.05 7.73 62.90
N LYS A 18 1.25 6.76 63.80
CA LYS A 18 0.20 5.94 64.42
C LYS A 18 -0.71 6.73 65.36
N LEU A 19 -0.21 7.80 65.98
CA LEU A 19 -0.95 8.65 66.93
C LEU A 19 -1.91 9.64 66.24
N LYS A 20 -1.76 9.91 64.94
CA LYS A 20 -2.50 10.95 64.22
C LYS A 20 -3.80 10.51 63.55
N LEU A 21 -4.30 9.29 63.80
CA LEU A 21 -5.63 8.79 63.43
C LEU A 21 -6.17 9.35 62.09
N ILE A 22 -5.46 9.08 60.98
CA ILE A 22 -6.03 9.28 59.65
C ILE A 22 -6.92 8.08 59.38
N THR A 23 -8.22 8.25 59.54
CA THR A 23 -9.24 7.22 59.33
C THR A 23 -9.45 7.00 57.83
N SER A 24 -9.13 5.81 57.32
CA SER A 24 -9.67 5.31 56.06
C SER A 24 -11.09 4.80 56.30
N GLN A 25 -12.08 5.31 55.57
CA GLN A 25 -13.37 4.64 55.44
C GLN A 25 -13.20 3.44 54.50
N SER A 26 -13.23 2.24 55.08
CA SER A 26 -13.33 0.99 54.34
C SER A 26 -14.81 0.73 54.04
N PHE A 27 -15.22 0.76 52.77
CA PHE A 27 -16.51 0.21 52.37
C PHE A 27 -16.36 -1.32 52.24
N ASP A 28 -17.13 -2.03 53.06
CA ASP A 28 -17.10 -3.48 53.28
C ASP A 28 -17.64 -4.32 52.10
N GLU A 29 -17.65 -3.82 50.87
CA GLU A 29 -18.52 -4.37 49.82
C GLU A 29 -17.88 -5.31 48.77
N ASN A 30 -16.56 -5.42 48.66
CA ASN A 30 -15.97 -6.18 47.54
C ASN A 30 -15.24 -7.46 47.96
N ARG A 31 -16.00 -8.48 48.37
CA ARG A 31 -15.51 -9.85 48.50
C ARG A 31 -16.22 -10.77 47.51
N ILE A 32 -15.48 -11.27 46.51
CA ILE A 32 -15.90 -12.44 45.73
C ILE A 32 -14.80 -13.51 45.86
N GLY A 33 -15.11 -14.65 46.48
CA GLY A 33 -14.24 -15.84 46.45
C GLY A 33 -13.07 -15.92 47.44
N LYS A 34 -12.97 -15.04 48.45
CA LYS A 34 -11.98 -15.12 49.56
C LYS A 34 -10.49 -15.18 49.15
N LYS A 35 -10.08 -14.68 47.99
CA LYS A 35 -8.66 -14.65 47.61
C LYS A 35 -8.23 -13.26 47.19
N TYR A 36 -7.11 -12.81 47.75
CA TYR A 36 -6.31 -11.70 47.27
C TYR A 36 -5.37 -12.25 46.19
N ASP A 37 -5.36 -11.67 45.00
CA ASP A 37 -4.23 -11.85 44.07
C ASP A 37 -3.32 -10.62 44.19
N LYS A 38 -2.08 -10.87 44.58
CA LYS A 38 -1.10 -9.86 44.97
C LYS A 38 -0.13 -9.64 43.81
N ALA A 39 -0.08 -8.43 43.25
CA ALA A 39 1.04 -8.00 42.40
C ALA A 39 2.22 -7.57 43.30
N PHE A 40 3.03 -8.53 43.75
CA PHE A 40 4.35 -8.23 44.31
C PHE A 40 5.42 -9.07 43.61
N PRO A 41 6.57 -8.50 43.20
CA PRO A 41 7.67 -9.27 42.64
C PRO A 41 8.17 -10.33 43.64
N PRO A 42 8.63 -11.50 43.19
CA PRO A 42 9.22 -12.50 44.07
C PRO A 42 10.49 -11.93 44.71
N GLY A 43 10.49 -11.66 46.02
CA GLY A 43 11.68 -11.24 46.77
C GLY A 43 11.51 -10.01 47.66
N TYR A 44 10.45 -9.20 47.51
CA TYR A 44 10.17 -8.11 48.44
C TYR A 44 9.54 -8.64 49.73
N LYS A 45 10.38 -8.82 50.75
CA LYS A 45 10.02 -9.44 52.05
C LYS A 45 9.85 -8.42 53.18
N TYR A 46 9.48 -7.18 52.86
CA TYR A 46 9.25 -6.14 53.86
C TYR A 46 7.76 -5.76 53.97
N ALA A 47 7.24 -6.04 55.16
CA ALA A 47 6.07 -5.44 55.81
C ALA A 47 4.80 -5.29 54.95
N TYR A 48 4.03 -6.39 54.87
CA TYR A 48 2.61 -6.30 54.58
C TYR A 48 1.89 -5.66 55.78
N ASP A 49 1.38 -4.44 55.61
CA ASP A 49 0.49 -3.75 56.55
C ASP A 49 -0.86 -3.49 55.87
N GLU A 50 -1.88 -4.24 56.29
CA GLU A 50 -3.25 -4.16 55.77
C GLU A 50 -3.88 -2.76 55.85
N LYS A 51 -3.33 -1.85 56.68
CA LYS A 51 -3.89 -0.50 56.87
C LYS A 51 -3.34 0.56 55.92
N ASN A 52 -2.24 0.31 55.21
CA ASN A 52 -1.50 1.35 54.46
C ASN A 52 -1.09 0.89 53.04
N HIS A 53 -1.83 -0.02 52.42
CA HIS A 53 -1.48 -0.55 51.10
C HIS A 53 -2.45 -0.10 50.02
N PHE A 54 -1.87 0.37 48.91
CA PHE A 54 -2.55 0.47 47.63
C PHE A 54 -2.57 -0.93 47.00
N VAL A 55 -3.74 -1.58 47.03
CA VAL A 55 -3.98 -2.80 46.24
C VAL A 55 -4.53 -2.33 44.90
N TYR A 56 -3.76 -2.53 43.83
CA TYR A 56 -4.31 -2.39 42.48
C TYR A 56 -5.08 -3.66 42.16
N GLU A 57 -6.40 -3.55 42.07
CA GLU A 57 -7.33 -4.64 41.74
C GLU A 57 -7.75 -4.46 40.27
N GLY A 58 -7.08 -5.18 39.37
CA GLY A 58 -7.34 -5.11 37.92
C GLY A 58 -6.19 -5.70 37.11
N ASP A 59 -6.48 -6.05 35.85
CA ASP A 59 -5.46 -6.52 34.91
C ASP A 59 -4.53 -5.37 34.52
N LEU A 60 -3.23 -5.52 34.81
CA LEU A 60 -2.20 -4.57 34.37
C LEU A 60 -1.84 -4.86 32.91
N THR A 61 -2.36 -4.04 32.00
CA THR A 61 -2.18 -4.21 30.55
C THR A 61 -1.11 -3.31 29.94
N GLU A 62 -0.71 -2.24 30.63
CA GLU A 62 0.27 -1.25 30.17
C GLU A 62 1.62 -1.39 30.90
N PRO A 63 2.75 -1.02 30.27
CA PRO A 63 4.06 -1.03 30.94
C PRO A 63 4.12 -0.10 32.15
N TYR A 64 4.60 -0.62 33.29
CA TYR A 64 4.71 0.11 34.55
C TYR A 64 6.03 -0.16 35.26
N ILE A 65 6.38 0.71 36.21
CA ILE A 65 7.44 0.47 37.21
C ILE A 65 6.87 0.63 38.62
N ILE A 66 7.50 -0.03 39.59
CA ILE A 66 7.19 0.11 41.01
C ILE A 66 8.19 1.09 41.62
N GLN A 67 7.68 2.17 42.23
CA GLN A 67 8.51 3.18 42.89
C GLN A 67 8.95 2.73 44.30
N SER A 68 9.91 3.44 44.90
CA SER A 68 10.46 3.10 46.23
C SER A 68 9.46 3.19 47.38
N ASP A 69 8.36 3.91 47.19
CA ASP A 69 7.23 4.03 48.12
C ASP A 69 6.10 3.03 47.85
N PHE A 70 6.35 2.03 46.99
CA PHE A 70 5.41 1.00 46.54
C PHE A 70 4.22 1.53 45.72
N THR A 71 4.33 2.71 45.12
CA THR A 71 3.34 3.19 44.14
C THR A 71 3.63 2.65 42.73
N LEU A 72 2.56 2.47 41.94
CA LEU A 72 2.65 2.11 40.52
C LEU A 72 2.77 3.38 39.68
N TYR A 73 3.76 3.41 38.80
CA TYR A 73 3.94 4.46 37.80
C TYR A 73 3.83 3.86 36.41
N PHE A 74 2.77 4.22 35.69
CA PHE A 74 2.57 3.85 34.30
C PHE A 74 3.45 4.71 33.41
N LEU A 75 4.19 4.07 32.52
CA LEU A 75 5.11 4.74 31.63
C LEU A 75 4.34 5.46 30.54
N ASN A 76 4.64 6.74 30.29
CA ASN A 76 4.13 7.44 29.12
C ASN A 76 4.80 6.93 27.83
N ASP A 77 4.32 7.34 26.65
CA ASP A 77 4.83 6.83 25.37
C ASP A 77 6.34 7.06 25.18
N ARG A 78 6.87 8.23 25.59
CA ARG A 78 8.31 8.50 25.54
C ARG A 78 9.08 7.49 26.39
N GLU A 79 8.65 7.30 27.63
CA GLU A 79 9.32 6.41 28.58
C GLU A 79 9.23 4.95 28.14
N GLN A 80 8.12 4.55 27.50
CA GLN A 80 7.98 3.22 26.91
C GLN A 80 8.97 3.00 25.76
N ILE A 81 9.20 4.03 24.92
CA ILE A 81 10.21 3.96 23.83
C ILE A 81 11.63 3.93 24.40
N GLU A 82 11.97 4.86 25.31
CA GLU A 82 13.31 4.97 25.90
C GLU A 82 13.74 3.71 26.65
N LYS A 83 12.78 3.00 27.26
CA LYS A 83 13.00 1.74 27.97
C LYS A 83 12.85 0.50 27.09
N GLY A 84 12.54 0.67 25.80
CA GLY A 84 12.43 -0.43 24.84
C GLY A 84 11.17 -1.30 24.98
N TYR A 85 10.16 -0.84 25.72
CA TYR A 85 8.86 -1.50 25.80
C TYR A 85 8.02 -1.28 24.53
N ARG A 86 8.28 -0.21 23.78
CA ARG A 86 7.60 0.13 22.53
C ARG A 86 8.60 0.60 21.47
N VAL A 87 8.33 0.26 20.21
CA VAL A 87 9.04 0.79 19.05
C VAL A 87 8.01 1.50 18.17
N LEU A 88 8.37 2.67 17.63
CA LEU A 88 7.51 3.41 16.70
C LEU A 88 7.25 2.57 15.45
N ARG A 89 5.98 2.51 15.04
CA ARG A 89 5.57 1.88 13.79
C ARG A 89 5.78 2.83 12.62
N ILE A 90 5.69 2.29 11.41
CA ILE A 90 5.66 3.08 10.18
C ILE A 90 4.53 4.11 10.28
N GLY A 91 4.85 5.37 10.01
CA GLY A 91 3.90 6.49 10.13
C GLY A 91 3.68 6.99 11.56
N GLU A 92 4.41 6.50 12.57
CA GLU A 92 4.35 7.04 13.93
C GLU A 92 5.55 7.95 14.25
N ILE A 93 5.27 9.07 14.91
CA ILE A 93 6.29 9.97 15.49
C ILE A 93 5.99 10.22 16.97
N LEU A 94 7.03 10.56 17.75
CA LEU A 94 6.89 11.01 19.13
C LEU A 94 6.85 12.55 19.16
N GLU A 95 5.72 13.12 19.53
CA GLU A 95 5.50 14.57 19.65
C GLU A 95 4.90 14.86 21.04
N GLU A 96 5.54 15.71 21.85
CA GLU A 96 5.06 16.10 23.19
C GLU A 96 4.67 14.91 24.11
N ASP A 97 5.53 13.89 24.16
CA ASP A 97 5.38 12.68 24.99
C ASP A 97 4.19 11.78 24.60
N LYS A 98 3.61 12.03 23.42
CA LYS A 98 2.55 11.22 22.83
C LYS A 98 2.96 10.72 21.46
N ILE A 99 2.53 9.51 21.15
CA ILE A 99 2.69 8.99 19.80
C ILE A 99 1.58 9.52 18.91
N LYS A 100 1.99 10.11 17.80
CA LYS A 100 1.11 10.63 16.76
C LYS A 100 1.28 9.80 15.50
N THR A 101 0.17 9.36 14.93
CA THR A 101 0.15 8.61 13.67
C THR A 101 -0.14 9.57 12.51
N ILE A 102 0.75 9.59 11.53
CA ILE A 102 0.62 10.34 10.28
C ILE A 102 0.16 9.36 9.20
N PRO A 103 -1.06 9.50 8.66
CA PRO A 103 -1.57 8.57 7.65
C PRO A 103 -0.75 8.67 6.35
N SER A 104 -0.58 7.54 5.67
CA SER A 104 0.07 7.50 4.36
C SER A 104 -0.75 8.31 3.34
N PRO A 105 -0.13 9.19 2.54
CA PRO A 105 -0.81 9.89 1.45
C PRO A 105 -1.29 8.96 0.33
N GLY A 106 -0.66 7.79 0.18
CA GLY A 106 -1.02 6.84 -0.87
C GLY A 106 -0.03 5.70 -1.03
N MET A 107 -0.34 4.77 -1.93
CA MET A 107 0.38 3.49 -2.08
C MET A 107 1.84 3.60 -2.56
N PHE A 108 2.25 4.76 -3.07
CA PHE A 108 3.63 4.99 -3.56
C PHE A 108 4.47 5.82 -2.57
N TYR A 109 3.98 6.06 -1.37
CA TYR A 109 4.74 6.76 -0.34
C TYR A 109 5.41 5.77 0.60
N GLU A 110 6.69 6.02 0.88
CA GLU A 110 7.50 5.27 1.83
C GLU A 110 7.80 6.16 3.04
N TRP A 111 7.95 5.51 4.20
CA TRP A 111 8.24 6.22 5.45
C TRP A 111 9.75 6.32 5.65
N GLU A 112 10.30 7.51 5.49
CA GLU A 112 11.74 7.76 5.60
C GLU A 112 12.00 8.82 6.67
N GLY A 113 12.89 8.51 7.63
CA GLY A 113 13.20 9.40 8.74
C GLY A 113 12.01 9.59 9.67
N MET A 114 11.14 10.55 9.34
CA MET A 114 9.90 10.89 10.05
C MET A 114 8.83 11.48 9.10
N GLU A 115 8.95 11.24 7.79
CA GLU A 115 8.04 11.79 6.79
C GLU A 115 7.70 10.79 5.70
N TRP A 116 6.59 11.04 5.01
CA TRP A 116 6.18 10.27 3.84
C TRP A 116 6.87 10.84 2.60
N VAL A 117 7.72 10.04 1.97
CA VAL A 117 8.45 10.41 0.76
C VAL A 117 7.87 9.63 -0.43
N LEU A 118 7.57 10.33 -1.52
CA LEU A 118 7.07 9.70 -2.74
C LEU A 118 8.17 8.83 -3.37
N ASN A 119 7.95 7.52 -3.44
CA ASN A 119 8.78 6.59 -4.20
C ASN A 119 8.46 6.71 -5.71
N ILE A 120 9.15 7.64 -6.37
CA ILE A 120 9.05 7.91 -7.81
C ILE A 120 9.31 6.66 -8.64
N GLU A 121 10.27 5.81 -8.26
CA GLU A 121 10.61 4.61 -9.02
C GLU A 121 9.53 3.52 -8.90
N ALA A 122 8.88 3.39 -7.74
CA ALA A 122 7.72 2.52 -7.58
C ALA A 122 6.54 2.99 -8.44
N LYS A 123 6.22 4.30 -8.39
CA LYS A 123 5.18 4.91 -9.25
C LYS A 123 5.49 4.70 -10.73
N ARG A 124 6.76 4.85 -11.15
CA ARG A 124 7.20 4.69 -12.54
C ARG A 124 6.97 3.27 -13.03
N ARG A 125 7.43 2.30 -12.23
CA ARG A 125 7.29 0.87 -12.55
C ARG A 125 5.83 0.45 -12.66
N SER A 126 4.96 0.98 -11.79
CA SER A 126 3.51 0.74 -11.89
C SER A 126 2.96 1.22 -13.24
N LEU A 127 3.19 2.49 -13.58
CA LEU A 127 2.68 3.07 -14.82
C LEU A 127 3.26 2.39 -16.07
N PHE A 128 4.55 2.04 -16.06
CA PHE A 128 5.16 1.29 -17.18
C PHE A 128 4.56 -0.10 -17.33
N SER A 129 4.27 -0.77 -16.22
CA SER A 129 3.61 -2.09 -16.26
C SER A 129 2.20 -2.00 -16.84
N GLU A 130 1.46 -0.95 -16.49
CA GLU A 130 0.13 -0.68 -17.07
C GLU A 130 0.20 -0.42 -18.58
N ILE A 131 1.22 0.31 -19.07
CA ILE A 131 1.47 0.50 -20.50
C ILE A 131 1.73 -0.83 -21.21
N GLU A 132 2.58 -1.69 -20.64
CA GLU A 132 2.89 -3.01 -21.21
C GLU A 132 1.65 -3.91 -21.28
N ILE A 133 0.84 -3.92 -20.21
CA ILE A 133 -0.41 -4.69 -20.16
C ILE A 133 -1.37 -4.21 -21.24
N GLU A 134 -1.58 -2.90 -21.37
CA GLU A 134 -2.52 -2.37 -22.35
C GLU A 134 -2.03 -2.56 -23.78
N LYS A 135 -0.73 -2.37 -24.03
CA LYS A 135 -0.09 -2.72 -25.31
C LYS A 135 -0.32 -4.18 -25.67
N GLY A 136 -0.10 -5.09 -24.73
CA GLY A 136 -0.31 -6.53 -24.94
C GLY A 136 -1.73 -6.84 -25.35
N LYS A 137 -2.72 -6.26 -24.65
CA LYS A 137 -4.15 -6.40 -25.00
C LYS A 137 -4.45 -5.85 -26.39
N LEU A 138 -3.94 -4.68 -26.74
CA LEU A 138 -4.17 -4.05 -28.04
C LEU A 138 -3.58 -4.89 -29.19
N LEU A 139 -2.39 -5.45 -29.04
CA LEU A 139 -1.79 -6.30 -30.06
C LEU A 139 -2.49 -7.67 -30.16
N GLU A 140 -2.93 -8.21 -29.04
CA GLU A 140 -3.68 -9.47 -29.00
C GLU A 140 -5.08 -9.34 -29.60
N ASN A 141 -5.81 -8.28 -29.24
CA ASN A 141 -7.15 -8.00 -29.77
C ASN A 141 -7.09 -7.45 -31.20
N GLY A 142 -6.06 -6.67 -31.49
CA GLY A 142 -5.86 -5.96 -32.74
C GLY A 142 -7.00 -5.00 -33.08
N PHE A 143 -7.46 -5.01 -34.32
CA PHE A 143 -8.49 -4.09 -34.80
C PHE A 143 -9.57 -4.81 -35.63
N LEU A 144 -10.73 -4.16 -35.76
CA LEU A 144 -11.82 -4.61 -36.63
C LEU A 144 -11.61 -4.07 -38.05
N TRP A 145 -11.28 -4.96 -38.97
CA TRP A 145 -11.24 -4.67 -40.40
C TRP A 145 -12.67 -4.69 -40.98
N LYS A 146 -13.02 -3.63 -41.72
CA LYS A 146 -14.39 -3.37 -42.22
C LYS A 146 -15.47 -3.33 -41.13
N GLY A 147 -15.08 -3.16 -39.86
CA GLY A 147 -16.00 -3.21 -38.72
C GLY A 147 -16.50 -4.61 -38.35
N GLU A 148 -16.05 -5.66 -39.04
CA GLU A 148 -16.58 -7.02 -38.90
C GLU A 148 -15.51 -8.03 -38.49
N TYR A 149 -14.30 -7.94 -39.04
CA TYR A 149 -13.30 -9.00 -38.92
C TYR A 149 -12.16 -8.62 -38.00
N GLN A 150 -11.94 -9.41 -36.93
CA GLN A 150 -10.93 -9.12 -35.92
C GLN A 150 -9.54 -9.59 -36.37
N GLN A 151 -8.75 -8.62 -36.84
CA GLN A 151 -7.35 -8.80 -37.22
C GLN A 151 -6.47 -8.73 -35.98
N ARG A 152 -5.84 -9.84 -35.58
CA ARG A 152 -4.73 -9.79 -34.61
C ARG A 152 -3.47 -9.30 -35.30
N CYS A 153 -2.63 -8.59 -34.57
CA CYS A 153 -1.38 -8.05 -35.09
C CYS A 153 -0.20 -8.68 -34.33
N ARG A 154 0.06 -9.97 -34.56
CA ARG A 154 1.22 -10.67 -33.99
C ARG A 154 2.37 -10.53 -34.98
N ALA A 155 3.17 -9.49 -34.79
CA ALA A 155 4.28 -9.12 -35.68
C ALA A 155 5.18 -10.33 -36.07
N GLU A 156 5.41 -11.26 -35.15
CA GLU A 156 6.28 -12.44 -35.37
C GLU A 156 5.66 -13.54 -36.24
N LYS A 157 4.33 -13.65 -36.30
CA LYS A 157 3.64 -14.72 -37.03
C LYS A 157 2.96 -14.22 -38.29
N ASP A 158 2.35 -13.05 -38.20
CA ASP A 158 1.45 -12.58 -39.26
C ASP A 158 2.26 -11.91 -40.40
N LEU A 159 3.36 -11.20 -40.11
CA LEU A 159 4.18 -10.54 -41.14
C LEU A 159 4.90 -11.52 -42.10
N PRO A 160 5.56 -12.60 -41.62
CA PRO A 160 6.17 -13.58 -42.52
C PRO A 160 5.14 -14.32 -43.38
N TYR A 161 4.01 -14.72 -42.79
CA TYR A 161 2.94 -15.43 -43.48
C TYR A 161 2.32 -14.57 -44.59
N ILE A 162 2.11 -13.27 -44.34
CA ILE A 162 1.62 -12.32 -45.34
C ILE A 162 2.58 -12.24 -46.55
N ARG A 163 3.89 -12.22 -46.30
CA ARG A 163 4.89 -12.13 -47.37
C ARG A 163 4.86 -13.36 -48.28
N GLU A 164 4.89 -14.56 -47.68
CA GLU A 164 4.80 -15.83 -48.41
C GLU A 164 3.52 -15.93 -49.24
N THR A 165 2.40 -15.47 -48.68
CA THR A 165 1.08 -15.49 -49.34
C THR A 165 1.05 -14.61 -50.59
N LEU A 166 1.71 -13.44 -50.57
CA LEU A 166 1.82 -12.54 -51.72
C LEU A 166 2.74 -13.09 -52.82
N GLU A 167 3.87 -13.68 -52.44
CA GLU A 167 4.82 -14.27 -53.39
C GLU A 167 4.18 -15.43 -54.17
N ASN A 168 3.33 -16.23 -53.52
CA ASN A 168 2.62 -17.34 -54.17
C ASN A 168 1.43 -16.91 -55.04
N PHE A 169 0.77 -15.78 -54.73
CA PHE A 169 -0.40 -15.30 -55.48
C PHE A 169 -0.08 -14.98 -56.95
N ASP A 170 1.08 -14.35 -57.21
CA ASP A 170 1.47 -13.97 -58.57
C ASP A 170 1.95 -15.17 -59.41
N LEU A 171 2.32 -16.28 -58.76
CA LEU A 171 2.96 -17.44 -59.39
C LEU A 171 1.98 -18.57 -59.72
N ILE A 172 0.85 -18.66 -59.02
CA ILE A 172 -0.07 -19.79 -59.11
C ILE A 172 -1.40 -19.36 -59.75
N PRO A 173 -1.70 -19.80 -60.98
CA PRO A 173 -3.00 -19.56 -61.59
C PRO A 173 -4.12 -20.13 -60.69
N ASN A 174 -5.13 -19.31 -60.38
CA ASN A 174 -6.26 -19.62 -59.48
C ASN A 174 -5.90 -19.74 -57.97
N TYR A 175 -4.79 -19.14 -57.53
CA TYR A 175 -4.51 -19.04 -56.09
C TYR A 175 -5.58 -18.20 -55.38
N SER A 176 -6.26 -18.79 -54.40
CA SER A 176 -7.22 -18.06 -53.56
C SER A 176 -6.46 -17.44 -52.38
N LEU A 177 -6.40 -16.10 -52.34
CA LEU A 177 -5.93 -15.37 -51.16
C LEU A 177 -6.96 -15.54 -50.05
N LYS A 178 -6.56 -16.16 -48.95
CA LYS A 178 -7.44 -16.40 -47.81
C LYS A 178 -6.77 -16.02 -46.50
N TRP A 179 -7.47 -15.25 -45.67
CA TRP A 179 -6.99 -14.83 -44.35
C TRP A 179 -7.92 -15.34 -43.24
N TYR A 180 -7.34 -15.75 -42.12
CA TYR A 180 -8.10 -16.28 -40.99
C TYR A 180 -8.13 -15.25 -39.87
N PHE A 181 -9.31 -14.71 -39.61
CA PHE A 181 -9.54 -13.77 -38.52
C PHE A 181 -9.89 -14.50 -37.22
N SER A 182 -9.73 -13.83 -36.08
CA SER A 182 -10.03 -14.44 -34.78
C SER A 182 -11.48 -14.90 -34.65
N ASN A 183 -12.38 -14.14 -35.28
CA ASN A 183 -13.82 -14.36 -35.26
C ASN A 183 -14.36 -14.98 -36.56
N LEU A 184 -13.48 -15.42 -37.47
CA LEU A 184 -13.85 -16.08 -38.72
C LEU A 184 -12.94 -17.28 -39.01
N PRO A 185 -13.15 -18.43 -38.33
CA PRO A 185 -12.32 -19.62 -38.47
C PRO A 185 -12.33 -20.22 -39.88
N GLU A 186 -13.42 -20.04 -40.61
CA GLU A 186 -13.55 -20.48 -42.00
C GLU A 186 -12.69 -19.65 -42.96
N GLY A 187 -12.18 -18.49 -42.53
CA GLY A 187 -11.32 -17.59 -43.28
C GLY A 187 -12.05 -16.78 -44.37
N TYR A 188 -11.56 -15.56 -44.60
CA TYR A 188 -12.05 -14.62 -45.59
C TYR A 188 -11.25 -14.75 -46.88
N SER A 189 -11.94 -14.99 -47.98
CA SER A 189 -11.33 -15.04 -49.31
C SER A 189 -11.34 -13.66 -49.96
N PHE A 190 -10.17 -13.18 -50.36
CA PHE A 190 -10.01 -11.88 -51.00
C PHE A 190 -10.38 -11.96 -52.48
N SER A 191 -11.05 -10.90 -52.94
CA SER A 191 -11.47 -10.80 -54.34
C SER A 191 -10.32 -10.36 -55.25
N ASN A 192 -9.31 -9.69 -54.68
CA ASN A 192 -8.13 -9.19 -55.38
C ASN A 192 -6.94 -9.01 -54.42
N LYS A 193 -5.76 -8.71 -54.98
CA LYS A 193 -4.52 -8.52 -54.23
C LYS A 193 -4.51 -7.21 -53.44
N GLU A 194 -5.16 -6.18 -53.96
CA GLU A 194 -5.19 -4.83 -53.37
C GLU A 194 -5.87 -4.85 -52.00
N GLU A 195 -6.99 -5.55 -51.88
CA GLU A 195 -7.74 -5.70 -50.63
C GLU A 195 -6.92 -6.43 -49.54
N PHE A 196 -6.12 -7.43 -49.95
CA PHE A 196 -5.21 -8.13 -49.05
C PHE A 196 -4.04 -7.23 -48.61
N LEU A 197 -3.49 -6.44 -49.53
CA LEU A 197 -2.44 -5.46 -49.24
C LEU A 197 -2.93 -4.35 -48.31
N GLU A 198 -4.19 -3.93 -48.43
CA GLU A 198 -4.81 -2.98 -47.52
C GLU A 198 -4.86 -3.52 -46.09
N LEU A 199 -5.37 -4.75 -45.88
CA LEU A 199 -5.39 -5.39 -44.57
C LEU A 199 -3.98 -5.47 -43.95
N ARG A 200 -2.99 -5.89 -44.75
CA ARG A 200 -1.58 -5.94 -44.35
C ARG A 200 -1.08 -4.57 -43.90
N ASN A 201 -1.29 -3.55 -44.73
CA ASN A 201 -0.79 -2.20 -44.45
C ASN A 201 -1.45 -1.63 -43.20
N ASN A 202 -2.75 -1.84 -43.02
CA ASN A 202 -3.47 -1.45 -41.81
C ASN A 202 -2.91 -2.16 -40.57
N GLY A 203 -2.60 -3.45 -40.65
CA GLY A 203 -1.95 -4.18 -39.55
C GLY A 203 -0.55 -3.67 -39.21
N MET A 204 0.25 -3.31 -40.22
CA MET A 204 1.56 -2.68 -40.02
C MET A 204 1.44 -1.31 -39.35
N ILE A 205 0.55 -0.44 -39.86
CA ILE A 205 0.32 0.90 -39.31
C ILE A 205 -0.18 0.80 -37.88
N PHE A 206 -1.16 -0.08 -37.61
CA PHE A 206 -1.68 -0.32 -36.27
C PHE A 206 -0.58 -0.68 -35.29
N THR A 207 0.25 -1.67 -35.66
CA THR A 207 1.37 -2.12 -34.82
C THR A 207 2.34 -0.96 -34.58
N GLY A 208 2.70 -0.22 -35.63
CA GLY A 208 3.58 0.94 -35.53
C GLY A 208 3.05 2.02 -34.59
N GLU A 209 1.77 2.38 -34.69
CA GLU A 209 1.14 3.38 -33.82
C GLU A 209 1.05 2.90 -32.36
N VAL A 210 0.79 1.61 -32.10
CA VAL A 210 0.81 1.07 -30.73
C VAL A 210 2.19 1.23 -30.09
N PHE A 211 3.28 0.89 -30.79
CA PHE A 211 4.65 1.05 -30.27
C PHE A 211 5.09 2.52 -30.16
N LYS A 212 4.60 3.37 -31.06
CA LYS A 212 4.82 4.81 -30.98
C LYS A 212 4.14 5.40 -29.74
N MET A 213 2.88 5.04 -29.50
CA MET A 213 2.13 5.44 -28.30
C MET A 213 2.79 4.97 -27.01
N GLU A 214 3.28 3.72 -26.96
CA GLU A 214 4.08 3.23 -25.83
C GLU A 214 5.27 4.17 -25.54
N SER A 215 6.01 4.54 -26.58
CA SER A 215 7.20 5.39 -26.46
C SER A 215 6.84 6.80 -25.99
N GLU A 216 5.79 7.39 -26.55
CA GLU A 216 5.28 8.71 -26.16
C GLU A 216 4.79 8.74 -24.71
N LEU A 217 4.06 7.71 -24.28
CA LEU A 217 3.57 7.60 -22.90
C LEU A 217 4.73 7.43 -21.90
N LYS A 218 5.71 6.57 -22.21
CA LYS A 218 6.91 6.41 -21.37
C LYS A 218 7.70 7.71 -21.26
N PHE A 219 7.84 8.46 -22.36
CA PHE A 219 8.47 9.77 -22.35
C PHE A 219 7.71 10.77 -21.47
N LYS A 220 6.38 10.86 -21.63
CA LYS A 220 5.51 11.74 -20.84
C LYS A 220 5.65 11.44 -19.35
N ILE A 221 5.63 10.16 -18.96
CA ILE A 221 5.84 9.74 -17.57
C ILE A 221 7.20 10.21 -17.07
N ASN A 222 8.29 9.91 -17.79
CA ASN A 222 9.63 10.32 -17.35
C ASN A 222 9.76 11.85 -17.19
N SER A 223 9.07 12.63 -18.01
CA SER A 223 9.10 14.09 -17.93
C SER A 223 8.26 14.68 -16.79
N ALA A 224 7.23 13.98 -16.32
CA ALA A 224 6.21 14.53 -15.42
C ALA A 224 6.04 13.76 -14.10
N ILE A 225 6.73 12.64 -13.89
CA ILE A 225 6.52 11.75 -12.73
C ILE A 225 6.86 12.38 -11.38
N THR A 226 7.62 13.47 -11.37
CA THR A 226 7.88 14.26 -10.17
C THR A 226 6.64 15.01 -9.67
N SER A 227 5.56 15.10 -10.46
CA SER A 227 4.29 15.64 -9.97
C SER A 227 3.50 14.57 -9.21
N GLU A 228 3.07 14.94 -8.00
CA GLU A 228 2.17 14.11 -7.19
C GLU A 228 0.86 13.84 -7.97
N ASP A 229 0.39 14.84 -8.73
CA ASP A 229 -0.86 14.84 -9.49
C ASP A 229 -0.86 14.04 -10.80
N LEU A 230 0.26 13.43 -11.23
CA LEU A 230 0.29 12.68 -12.48
C LEU A 230 -0.71 11.52 -12.44
N THR A 231 -1.88 11.76 -13.03
CA THR A 231 -2.97 10.82 -13.20
C THR A 231 -3.13 10.57 -14.68
N LEU A 232 -2.70 9.40 -15.14
CA LEU A 232 -2.72 9.04 -16.55
C LEU A 232 -3.61 7.84 -16.75
N ASN A 233 -4.72 8.01 -17.48
CA ASN A 233 -5.54 6.88 -17.89
C ASN A 233 -4.97 6.30 -19.19
N ILE A 234 -4.07 5.33 -19.06
CA ILE A 234 -3.33 4.73 -20.18
C ILE A 234 -4.27 4.18 -21.27
N LYS A 235 -5.36 3.52 -20.88
CA LYS A 235 -6.36 2.99 -21.82
C LYS A 235 -6.99 4.09 -22.67
N GLU A 236 -7.38 5.20 -22.04
CA GLU A 236 -7.96 6.33 -22.76
C GLU A 236 -6.94 7.05 -23.65
N GLU A 237 -5.67 7.12 -23.24
CA GLU A 237 -4.62 7.70 -24.10
C GLU A 237 -4.39 6.84 -25.35
N TYR A 238 -4.37 5.51 -25.24
CA TYR A 238 -4.32 4.63 -26.41
C TYR A 238 -5.53 4.80 -27.33
N LYS A 239 -6.75 4.90 -26.78
CA LYS A 239 -7.96 5.15 -27.59
C LYS A 239 -7.87 6.47 -28.38
N LYS A 240 -7.35 7.53 -27.77
CA LYS A 240 -7.12 8.82 -28.44
C LYS A 240 -6.03 8.76 -29.50
N GLY A 241 -5.00 7.93 -29.30
CA GLY A 241 -3.92 7.74 -30.28
C GLY A 241 -4.34 6.90 -31.48
N LEU A 242 -5.27 5.96 -31.30
CA LEU A 242 -5.67 4.96 -32.31
C LEU A 242 -6.98 5.30 -33.04
N VAL A 243 -7.32 6.58 -33.21
CA VAL A 243 -8.59 7.06 -33.78
C VAL A 243 -8.88 6.54 -35.21
N GLY A 244 -7.86 6.12 -35.95
CA GLY A 244 -8.01 5.50 -37.27
C GLY A 244 -8.42 4.02 -37.25
N PHE A 245 -8.55 3.41 -36.08
CA PHE A 245 -8.83 1.99 -35.92
C PHE A 245 -10.08 1.75 -35.08
N ILE A 246 -10.91 0.81 -35.52
CA ILE A 246 -12.03 0.33 -34.72
C ILE A 246 -11.50 -0.76 -33.80
N LEU A 247 -11.47 -0.49 -32.50
CA LEU A 247 -11.01 -1.45 -31.51
C LEU A 247 -12.16 -2.37 -31.08
N PRO A 248 -11.91 -3.68 -30.85
CA PRO A 248 -12.88 -4.56 -30.21
C PRO A 248 -13.19 -4.06 -28.79
N GLU A 249 -14.45 -4.15 -28.36
CA GLU A 249 -14.88 -3.78 -26.99
C GLU A 249 -14.35 -4.74 -25.92
#